data_AF-A0ABD0SSJ8-F1
#
_entry.id   AF-A0ABD0SSJ8-F1
#
_cell.length_a   1.000
_cell.length_b   1.000
_cell.length_c   1.000
_cell.angle_alpha   90.00
_cell.angle_beta   90.00
_cell.angle_gamma   90.00
#
_symmetry.space_group_name_H-M   'P 1'
#
loop_
_entity.id
_entity.type
_entity.pdbx_description
1 polymer ?
#
loop_
_entity_poly.entity_id
_entity_poly.type
_entity_poly.pdbx_seq_one_letter_code
_entity_poly.pdbx_strand_id
1 'polypeptide(L)'
;MTSRNSFKGTRMNFKVQNEPTEGKGTKPIREASSVLEVLTLMIVHICKKILFFDTNLKIALYLGTLFLLSLIADVLTFPKSYFSRSDNILNQYFVKIGWFWTLFLTVPYVLLTSYTTCCGKRRLIFSAHLIRLFVATFFWYMWTTLFNYIETNYGRCNMKQISDKSTCLKNGHFWNGFDISGHSFLLIYSSLVMIEEARAINGWEGIKDYIRDEKYSRSIDDRSASVNPLKNINTEELEILKVSYENFTPYVRGFLIAITLLQMLWDVMLVSTILYYHIMVEKFISGVIAILTWFITYRVWYTIPNVLPNLPGEGIFKYNKEKPIAAAYINRKKMSTTNGKHFMGMPINKSQEVPETSKEESR
;
A
#
# COMPACT_ATOMS: atom_id res chain seq x y z
N MET A 1 68.94 -36.76 -25.22
CA MET A 1 68.46 -35.52 -25.87
C MET A 1 67.56 -35.93 -27.03
N THR A 2 66.28 -35.57 -27.18
CA THR A 2 65.31 -34.82 -26.36
C THR A 2 63.92 -35.16 -26.91
N SER A 3 62.95 -35.28 -26.00
CA SER A 3 61.55 -35.63 -26.17
C SER A 3 60.77 -34.79 -27.20
N ARG A 4 59.89 -35.44 -27.99
CA ARG A 4 58.79 -34.80 -28.73
C ARG A 4 57.54 -34.77 -27.82
N ASN A 5 57.25 -33.62 -27.23
CA ASN A 5 55.97 -33.39 -26.55
C ASN A 5 54.87 -33.03 -27.54
N SER A 6 53.80 -33.83 -27.54
CA SER A 6 52.55 -33.58 -28.25
C SER A 6 51.72 -32.56 -27.47
N PHE A 7 51.47 -31.39 -28.06
CA PHE A 7 50.56 -30.39 -27.51
C PHE A 7 49.11 -30.85 -27.73
N LYS A 8 48.48 -31.43 -26.69
CA LYS A 8 47.02 -31.59 -26.62
C LYS A 8 46.39 -30.20 -26.46
N GLY A 9 45.68 -29.73 -27.48
CA GLY A 9 44.87 -28.52 -27.41
C GLY A 9 43.76 -28.66 -26.36
N THR A 10 43.73 -27.75 -25.39
CA THR A 10 42.69 -27.64 -24.38
C THR A 10 41.39 -27.19 -25.06
N ARG A 11 40.41 -28.09 -25.17
CA ARG A 11 39.05 -27.75 -25.59
C ARG A 11 38.45 -26.81 -24.54
N MET A 12 38.36 -25.51 -24.86
CA MET A 12 37.60 -24.57 -24.05
C MET A 12 36.11 -24.86 -24.26
N ASN A 13 35.46 -25.43 -23.25
CA ASN A 13 34.01 -25.56 -23.21
C ASN A 13 33.43 -24.16 -22.94
N PHE A 14 33.04 -23.47 -24.00
CA PHE A 14 32.28 -22.22 -23.89
C PHE A 14 30.87 -22.58 -23.40
N LYS A 15 30.63 -22.40 -22.10
CA LYS A 15 29.30 -22.50 -21.52
C LYS A 15 28.55 -21.23 -21.95
N VAL A 16 27.72 -21.35 -22.98
CA VAL A 16 26.83 -20.27 -23.43
C VAL A 16 25.88 -19.96 -22.27
N GLN A 17 26.18 -18.89 -21.53
CA GLN A 17 25.23 -18.30 -20.60
C GLN A 17 24.20 -17.56 -21.45
N ASN A 18 22.98 -18.07 -21.50
CA ASN A 18 21.81 -17.41 -22.08
C ASN A 18 21.33 -16.24 -21.20
N GLU A 19 22.24 -15.39 -20.73
CA GLU A 19 21.87 -14.07 -20.24
C GLU A 19 22.10 -13.08 -21.39
N PRO A 20 21.11 -12.23 -21.75
CA PRO A 20 21.33 -11.19 -22.75
C PRO A 20 22.49 -10.33 -22.27
N THR A 21 23.53 -10.23 -23.10
CA THR A 21 24.69 -9.38 -22.84
C THR A 21 24.20 -7.93 -22.88
N GLU A 22 23.86 -7.38 -21.71
CA GLU A 22 23.52 -5.97 -21.56
C GLU A 22 24.74 -5.16 -22.01
N GLY A 23 24.61 -4.50 -23.16
CA GLY A 23 25.68 -3.68 -23.71
C GLY A 23 26.04 -2.57 -22.73
N LYS A 24 27.34 -2.41 -22.45
CA LYS A 24 27.87 -1.24 -21.72
C LYS A 24 27.49 0.02 -22.51
N GLY A 25 26.49 0.74 -22.05
CA GLY A 25 25.84 1.83 -22.78
C GLY A 25 24.97 2.72 -21.88
N THR A 26 24.11 3.56 -22.46
CA THR A 26 23.20 4.47 -21.76
C THR A 26 22.16 3.74 -20.89
N LYS A 27 21.57 4.43 -19.90
CA LYS A 27 20.54 3.87 -19.00
C LYS A 27 19.43 3.13 -19.77
N PRO A 28 19.05 1.92 -19.35
CA PRO A 28 18.02 1.13 -20.01
C PRO A 28 16.67 1.85 -20.00
N ILE A 29 16.00 1.87 -21.15
CA ILE A 29 14.68 2.46 -21.34
C ILE A 29 13.64 1.54 -20.67
N ARG A 30 12.47 2.09 -20.30
CA ARG A 30 11.36 1.26 -19.82
C ARG A 30 10.89 0.32 -20.94
N GLU A 31 10.60 -0.92 -20.57
CA GLU A 31 9.94 -1.88 -21.46
C GLU A 31 8.57 -1.36 -21.88
N ALA A 32 8.11 -1.77 -23.07
CA ALA A 32 6.79 -1.40 -23.55
C ALA A 32 5.71 -2.03 -22.66
N SER A 33 4.80 -1.19 -22.15
CA SER A 33 3.66 -1.66 -21.35
C SER A 33 2.61 -2.32 -22.22
N SER A 34 2.04 -3.43 -21.75
CA SER A 34 0.90 -4.08 -22.39
C SER A 34 -0.41 -3.32 -22.18
N VAL A 35 -1.37 -3.45 -23.09
CA VAL A 35 -2.70 -2.83 -22.96
C VAL A 35 -3.40 -3.26 -21.66
N LEU A 36 -3.31 -4.54 -21.30
CA LEU A 36 -3.87 -5.07 -20.05
C LEU A 36 -3.24 -4.42 -18.82
N GLU A 37 -1.93 -4.18 -18.87
CA GLU A 37 -1.19 -3.54 -17.79
C GLU A 37 -1.64 -2.09 -17.61
N VAL A 38 -1.82 -1.35 -18.72
CA VAL A 38 -2.34 0.01 -18.69
C VAL A 38 -3.76 0.07 -18.10
N LEU A 39 -4.66 -0.81 -18.54
CA LEU A 39 -6.03 -0.88 -18.00
C LEU A 39 -6.03 -1.21 -16.50
N THR A 40 -5.18 -2.16 -16.08
CA THR A 40 -5.04 -2.50 -14.66
C THR A 40 -4.54 -1.31 -13.84
N LEU A 41 -3.57 -0.56 -14.35
CA LEU A 41 -3.06 0.65 -13.70
C LEU A 41 -4.13 1.75 -13.61
N MET A 42 -4.99 1.89 -14.63
CA MET A 42 -6.13 2.81 -14.58
C MET A 42 -7.12 2.42 -13.48
N ILE A 43 -7.47 1.14 -13.37
CA ILE A 43 -8.34 0.63 -12.30
C ILE A 43 -7.71 0.86 -10.93
N VAL A 44 -6.43 0.51 -10.76
CA VAL A 44 -5.68 0.75 -9.52
C VAL A 44 -5.67 2.23 -9.17
N HIS A 45 -5.49 3.13 -10.15
CA HIS A 45 -5.54 4.57 -9.91
C HIS A 45 -6.92 5.03 -9.39
N ILE A 46 -8.01 4.53 -9.97
CA ILE A 46 -9.38 4.80 -9.49
C ILE A 46 -9.55 4.27 -8.06
N CYS A 47 -9.15 3.02 -7.78
CA CYS A 47 -9.20 2.43 -6.45
C CYS A 47 -8.42 3.25 -5.42
N LYS A 48 -7.21 3.68 -5.76
CA LYS A 48 -6.40 4.57 -4.92
C LYS A 48 -7.10 5.90 -4.63
N LYS A 49 -7.78 6.47 -5.62
CA LYS A 49 -8.52 7.73 -5.44
C LYS A 49 -9.73 7.57 -4.51
N ILE A 50 -10.43 6.45 -4.59
CA ILE A 50 -11.55 6.12 -3.69
C ILE A 50 -11.04 5.88 -2.26
N LEU A 51 -9.95 5.12 -2.13
CA LEU A 51 -9.47 4.64 -0.84
C LEU A 51 -8.63 5.68 -0.08
N PHE A 52 -7.80 6.45 -0.77
CA PHE A 52 -6.93 7.49 -0.19
C PHE A 52 -7.51 8.90 -0.30
N PHE A 53 -8.83 9.03 -0.30
CA PHE A 53 -9.45 10.31 0.01
C PHE A 53 -8.92 10.83 1.35
N ASP A 54 -8.69 12.14 1.46
CA ASP A 54 -8.04 12.75 2.63
C ASP A 54 -8.66 12.22 3.91
N THR A 55 -7.86 11.51 4.71
CA THR A 55 -8.42 10.71 5.81
C THR A 55 -9.02 11.58 6.89
N ASN A 56 -8.50 12.80 7.08
CA ASN A 56 -9.10 13.80 7.95
C ASN A 56 -10.50 14.22 7.45
N LEU A 57 -10.65 14.42 6.14
CA LEU A 57 -11.93 14.76 5.53
C LEU A 57 -12.90 13.57 5.58
N LYS A 58 -12.39 12.34 5.39
CA LYS A 58 -13.18 11.11 5.53
C LYS A 58 -13.68 10.91 6.96
N ILE A 59 -12.85 11.18 7.96
CA ILE A 59 -13.23 11.15 9.37
C ILE A 59 -14.29 12.21 9.67
N ALA A 60 -14.12 13.43 9.17
CA ALA A 60 -15.12 14.48 9.30
C ALA A 60 -16.44 14.08 8.63
N LEU A 61 -16.38 13.42 7.46
CA LEU A 61 -17.55 12.89 6.77
C LEU A 61 -18.22 11.77 7.57
N TYR A 62 -17.46 10.84 8.16
CA TYR A 62 -18.01 9.80 9.01
C TYR A 62 -18.68 10.37 10.25
N LEU A 63 -18.03 11.27 10.99
CA LEU A 63 -18.62 11.89 12.17
C LEU A 63 -19.84 12.75 11.81
N GLY A 64 -19.76 13.53 10.74
CA GLY A 64 -20.85 14.37 10.26
C GLY A 64 -22.05 13.55 9.80
N THR A 65 -21.81 12.49 9.01
CA THR A 65 -22.88 11.57 8.56
C THR A 65 -23.47 10.84 9.75
N LEU A 66 -22.64 10.32 10.65
CA LEU A 66 -23.11 9.61 11.84
C LEU A 66 -23.96 10.53 12.72
N PHE A 67 -23.54 11.76 12.98
CA PHE A 67 -24.32 12.70 13.78
C PHE A 67 -25.60 13.17 13.07
N LEU A 68 -25.49 13.74 11.87
CA LEU A 68 -26.61 14.36 11.17
C LEU A 68 -27.62 13.33 10.68
N LEU A 69 -27.17 12.23 10.07
CA LEU A 69 -28.07 11.21 9.56
C LEU A 69 -28.75 10.43 10.68
N SER A 70 -28.07 10.22 11.83
CA SER A 70 -28.72 9.62 13.00
C SER A 70 -29.80 10.56 13.57
N LEU A 71 -29.54 11.86 13.64
CA LEU A 71 -30.56 12.82 14.11
C LEU A 71 -31.77 12.82 13.18
N ILE A 72 -31.54 12.84 11.86
CA ILE A 72 -32.62 12.76 10.87
C ILE A 72 -33.39 11.44 11.01
N ALA A 73 -32.72 10.31 11.22
CA ALA A 73 -33.36 9.00 11.38
C ALA A 73 -34.15 8.86 12.69
N ASP A 74 -33.70 9.50 13.77
CA ASP A 74 -34.43 9.52 15.03
C ASP A 74 -35.70 10.41 14.94
N VAL A 75 -35.71 11.42 14.07
CA VAL A 75 -36.87 12.32 13.84
C VAL A 75 -37.82 11.77 12.77
N LEU A 76 -37.27 11.30 11.64
CA LEU A 76 -38.02 10.75 10.51
C LEU A 76 -37.93 9.23 10.57
N THR A 77 -39.00 8.58 11.03
CA THR A 77 -39.08 7.12 11.03
C THR A 77 -39.07 6.59 9.60
N PHE A 78 -37.90 6.11 9.15
CA PHE A 78 -37.73 5.59 7.80
C PHE A 78 -38.60 4.34 7.57
N PRO A 79 -39.23 4.21 6.38
CA PRO A 79 -40.09 3.07 6.09
C PRO A 79 -39.29 1.76 6.09
N LYS A 80 -39.93 0.68 6.52
CA LYS A 80 -39.30 -0.65 6.59
C LYS A 80 -38.84 -1.08 5.20
N SER A 81 -37.53 -1.29 5.05
CA SER A 81 -36.88 -1.76 3.83
C SER A 81 -36.12 -3.07 4.07
N TYR A 82 -35.53 -3.66 3.02
CA TYR A 82 -34.67 -4.85 3.12
C TYR A 82 -33.58 -4.68 4.19
N PHE A 83 -32.98 -3.48 4.27
CA PHE A 83 -31.92 -3.14 5.23
C PHE A 83 -32.40 -2.98 6.68
N SER A 84 -33.70 -2.84 6.92
CA SER A 84 -34.28 -2.77 8.27
C SER A 84 -34.34 -4.15 8.94
N ARG A 85 -34.38 -5.21 8.14
CA ARG A 85 -34.46 -6.59 8.61
C ARG A 85 -33.12 -7.08 9.13
N SER A 86 -33.03 -7.40 10.43
CA SER A 86 -31.80 -7.88 11.06
C SER A 86 -31.33 -9.25 10.56
N ASP A 87 -32.23 -10.02 9.95
CA ASP A 87 -31.99 -11.33 9.34
C ASP A 87 -31.49 -11.26 7.90
N ASN A 88 -31.32 -10.07 7.32
CA ASN A 88 -30.84 -9.91 5.95
C ASN A 88 -29.41 -10.47 5.77
N ILE A 89 -29.10 -10.93 4.55
CA ILE A 89 -27.82 -11.62 4.23
C ILE A 89 -26.63 -10.71 4.53
N LEU A 90 -26.75 -9.40 4.24
CA LEU A 90 -25.69 -8.43 4.46
C LEU A 90 -25.38 -8.25 5.95
N ASN A 91 -26.39 -8.19 6.79
CA ASN A 91 -26.20 -8.06 8.23
C ASN A 91 -25.66 -9.36 8.85
N GLN A 92 -26.20 -10.52 8.43
CA GLN A 92 -25.78 -11.81 8.98
C GLN A 92 -24.36 -12.22 8.59
N TYR A 93 -24.00 -12.08 7.31
CA TYR A 93 -22.71 -12.57 6.81
C TYR A 93 -21.63 -11.49 6.75
N PHE A 94 -21.98 -10.24 6.46
CA PHE A 94 -20.97 -9.19 6.37
C PHE A 94 -20.80 -8.48 7.70
N VAL A 95 -21.84 -7.92 8.30
CA VAL A 95 -21.65 -7.10 9.52
C VAL A 95 -21.22 -7.93 10.72
N LYS A 96 -21.90 -9.06 11.01
CA LYS A 96 -21.54 -9.90 12.18
C LYS A 96 -20.15 -10.53 12.08
N ILE A 97 -19.73 -10.92 10.89
CA ILE A 97 -18.43 -11.56 10.62
C ILE A 97 -17.46 -10.53 10.00
N GLY A 98 -17.74 -9.23 10.16
CA GLY A 98 -17.05 -8.16 9.43
C GLY A 98 -15.56 -8.06 9.70
N TRP A 99 -15.16 -8.35 10.95
CA TRP A 99 -13.74 -8.36 11.30
C TRP A 99 -12.97 -9.46 10.56
N PHE A 100 -13.57 -10.64 10.37
CA PHE A 100 -12.95 -11.72 9.60
C PHE A 100 -12.73 -11.32 8.15
N TRP A 101 -13.72 -10.71 7.48
CA TRP A 101 -13.56 -10.22 6.10
C TRP A 101 -12.47 -9.15 5.98
N THR A 102 -12.39 -8.28 6.99
CA THR A 102 -11.35 -7.26 7.10
C THR A 102 -9.97 -7.94 7.14
N LEU A 103 -9.76 -8.89 8.06
CA LEU A 103 -8.50 -9.62 8.18
C LEU A 103 -8.19 -10.50 6.96
N PHE A 104 -9.20 -11.13 6.37
CA PHE A 104 -9.05 -12.02 5.22
C PHE A 104 -8.43 -11.29 4.02
N LEU A 105 -8.73 -10.01 3.82
CA LEU A 105 -8.11 -9.20 2.77
C LEU A 105 -6.83 -8.49 3.24
N THR A 106 -6.80 -7.95 4.46
CA THR A 106 -5.65 -7.15 4.93
C THR A 106 -4.43 -7.99 5.29
N VAL A 107 -4.60 -9.18 5.89
CA VAL A 107 -3.48 -10.06 6.26
C VAL A 107 -2.64 -10.48 5.04
N PRO A 108 -3.20 -11.08 3.98
CA PRO A 108 -2.40 -11.45 2.80
C PRO A 108 -1.83 -10.22 2.10
N TYR A 109 -2.58 -9.11 2.04
CA TYR A 109 -2.07 -7.86 1.46
C TYR A 109 -0.83 -7.34 2.22
N VAL A 110 -0.90 -7.28 3.54
CA VAL A 110 0.23 -6.84 4.39
C VAL A 110 1.40 -7.82 4.27
N LEU A 111 1.15 -9.13 4.23
CA LEU A 111 2.21 -10.13 4.04
C LEU A 111 2.94 -9.95 2.71
N LEU A 112 2.21 -9.81 1.61
CA LEU A 112 2.80 -9.65 0.27
C LEU A 112 3.59 -8.34 0.17
N THR A 113 3.00 -7.23 0.61
CA THR A 113 3.65 -5.92 0.58
C THR A 113 4.89 -5.88 1.47
N SER A 114 4.78 -6.34 2.73
CA SER A 114 5.90 -6.38 3.65
C SER A 114 7.02 -7.34 3.25
N TYR A 115 6.70 -8.47 2.61
CA TYR A 115 7.72 -9.40 2.12
C TYR A 115 8.61 -8.73 1.07
N THR A 116 8.00 -8.00 0.12
CA THR A 116 8.74 -7.24 -0.90
C THR A 116 9.54 -6.08 -0.28
N THR A 117 8.93 -5.26 0.58
CA THR A 117 9.62 -4.07 1.15
C THR A 117 10.71 -4.43 2.17
N CYS A 118 10.59 -5.59 2.83
CA CYS A 118 11.57 -6.11 3.78
C CYS A 118 12.54 -7.12 3.15
N CYS A 119 12.58 -7.27 1.83
CA CYS A 119 13.43 -8.22 1.11
C CYS A 119 13.44 -9.64 1.74
N GLY A 120 12.28 -10.14 2.19
CA GLY A 120 12.13 -11.47 2.79
C GLY A 120 12.57 -11.63 4.26
N LYS A 121 13.00 -10.56 4.96
CA LYS A 121 13.38 -10.63 6.38
C LYS A 121 12.19 -10.89 7.30
N ARG A 122 11.93 -12.16 7.60
CA ARG A 122 10.80 -12.61 8.44
C ARG A 122 10.69 -11.88 9.77
N ARG A 123 11.78 -11.73 10.52
CA ARG A 123 11.76 -11.06 11.84
C ARG A 123 11.16 -9.66 11.75
N LEU A 124 11.56 -8.88 10.74
CA LEU A 124 11.06 -7.52 10.51
C LEU A 124 9.58 -7.52 10.10
N ILE A 125 9.18 -8.46 9.23
CA ILE A 125 7.78 -8.62 8.81
C ILE A 125 6.86 -8.85 10.01
N PHE A 126 7.22 -9.80 10.89
CA PHE A 126 6.43 -10.11 12.08
C PHE A 126 6.45 -8.94 13.08
N SER A 127 7.63 -8.38 13.37
CA SER A 127 7.80 -7.40 14.44
C SER A 127 7.35 -5.99 14.07
N ALA A 128 7.29 -5.64 12.77
CA ALA A 128 6.95 -4.30 12.32
C ALA A 128 5.60 -4.19 11.59
N HIS A 129 5.15 -5.26 10.93
CA HIS A 129 3.93 -5.22 10.10
C HIS A 129 2.79 -6.06 10.65
N LEU A 130 2.98 -7.35 10.88
CA LEU A 130 1.91 -8.22 11.34
C LEU A 130 1.43 -7.88 12.76
N ILE A 131 2.32 -7.39 13.60
CA ILE A 131 1.96 -6.92 14.94
C ILE A 131 0.91 -5.79 14.90
N ARG A 132 0.82 -4.98 13.83
CA ARG A 132 -0.23 -3.95 13.70
C ARG A 132 -1.61 -4.58 13.58
N LEU A 133 -1.74 -5.64 12.78
CA LEU A 133 -3.00 -6.37 12.63
C LEU A 133 -3.39 -7.11 13.91
N PHE A 134 -2.39 -7.61 14.65
CA PHE A 134 -2.60 -8.18 15.97
C PHE A 134 -3.11 -7.14 16.98
N VAL A 135 -2.45 -5.98 17.06
CA VAL A 135 -2.87 -4.85 17.90
C VAL A 135 -4.27 -4.37 17.50
N ALA A 136 -4.54 -4.29 16.20
CA ALA A 136 -5.86 -3.90 15.71
C ALA A 136 -6.95 -4.88 16.15
N THR A 137 -6.67 -6.19 16.07
CA THR A 137 -7.58 -7.26 16.52
C THR A 137 -7.78 -7.24 18.02
N PHE A 138 -6.72 -6.97 18.79
CA PHE A 138 -6.80 -6.81 20.24
C PHE A 138 -7.74 -5.66 20.61
N PHE A 139 -7.58 -4.48 20.00
CA PHE A 139 -8.44 -3.33 20.28
C PHE A 139 -9.89 -3.57 19.85
N TRP A 140 -10.11 -4.19 18.69
CA TRP A 140 -11.46 -4.59 18.27
C TRP A 140 -12.11 -5.48 19.34
N TYR A 141 -11.45 -6.57 19.72
CA TYR A 141 -11.96 -7.53 20.70
C TYR A 141 -12.18 -6.87 22.07
N MET A 142 -11.24 -6.06 22.53
CA MET A 142 -11.33 -5.32 23.79
C MET A 142 -12.56 -4.42 23.82
N TRP A 143 -12.75 -3.58 22.80
CA TRP A 143 -13.88 -2.65 22.74
C TRP A 143 -15.22 -3.36 22.60
N THR A 144 -15.35 -4.36 21.71
CA THR A 144 -16.61 -5.10 21.56
C THR A 144 -16.98 -5.87 22.82
N THR A 145 -15.99 -6.42 23.54
CA THR A 145 -16.22 -7.08 24.83
C THR A 145 -16.63 -6.07 25.90
N LEU A 146 -15.98 -4.90 25.91
CA LEU A 146 -16.30 -3.83 26.86
C LEU A 146 -17.71 -3.28 26.62
N PHE A 147 -18.16 -3.11 25.37
CA PHE A 147 -19.52 -2.68 25.07
C PHE A 147 -20.56 -3.67 25.61
N ASN A 148 -20.36 -4.97 25.37
CA ASN A 148 -21.23 -6.03 25.93
C ASN A 148 -21.22 -6.04 27.47
N TYR A 149 -20.05 -5.81 28.07
CA TYR A 149 -19.90 -5.71 29.52
C TYR A 149 -20.66 -4.50 30.09
N ILE A 150 -20.58 -3.33 29.45
CA ILE A 150 -21.31 -2.13 29.86
C ILE A 150 -22.81 -2.38 29.77
N GLU A 151 -23.30 -2.90 28.65
CA GLU A 151 -24.72 -3.17 28.43
C GLU A 151 -25.30 -4.16 29.47
N THR A 152 -24.52 -5.19 29.84
CA THR A 152 -24.96 -6.23 30.78
C THR A 152 -24.93 -5.76 32.24
N ASN A 153 -23.96 -4.93 32.65
CA ASN A 153 -23.86 -4.50 34.05
C ASN A 153 -24.67 -3.24 34.37
N TYR A 154 -24.78 -2.31 33.42
CA TYR A 154 -25.49 -1.04 33.64
C TYR A 154 -26.94 -1.10 33.14
N GLY A 155 -27.32 -2.14 32.40
CA GLY A 155 -28.70 -2.37 31.99
C GLY A 155 -29.59 -2.87 33.12
N ARG A 156 -30.90 -2.68 32.97
CA ARG A 156 -31.91 -3.15 33.90
C ARG A 156 -33.04 -3.85 33.16
N CYS A 157 -33.51 -4.96 33.71
CA CYS A 157 -34.73 -5.60 33.24
C CYS A 157 -35.94 -4.74 33.60
N ASN A 158 -36.96 -4.71 32.74
CA ASN A 158 -38.23 -4.05 33.04
C ASN A 158 -38.87 -4.60 34.34
N MET A 159 -38.63 -5.89 34.65
CA MET A 159 -39.04 -6.51 35.91
C MET A 159 -37.90 -6.44 36.94
N LYS A 160 -38.15 -5.76 38.07
CA LYS A 160 -37.15 -5.49 39.13
C LYS A 160 -36.57 -6.73 39.81
N GLN A 161 -37.22 -7.88 39.69
CA GLN A 161 -36.82 -9.13 40.36
C GLN A 161 -35.72 -9.90 39.62
N ILE A 162 -35.44 -9.55 38.35
CA ILE A 162 -34.47 -10.25 37.52
C ILE A 162 -33.32 -9.28 37.21
N SER A 163 -32.14 -9.57 37.76
CA SER A 163 -30.91 -8.81 37.51
C SER A 163 -30.18 -9.23 36.24
N ASP A 164 -30.42 -10.45 35.76
CA ASP A 164 -29.62 -11.04 34.69
C ASP A 164 -30.24 -10.81 33.31
N LYS A 165 -29.44 -10.27 32.37
CA LYS A 165 -29.85 -10.02 30.98
C LYS A 165 -30.41 -11.26 30.29
N SER A 166 -29.69 -12.38 30.38
CA SER A 166 -30.07 -13.64 29.72
C SER A 166 -31.41 -14.18 30.25
N THR A 167 -31.62 -14.13 31.56
CA THR A 167 -32.85 -14.57 32.21
C THR A 167 -34.02 -13.63 31.90
N CYS A 168 -33.77 -12.31 31.86
CA CYS A 168 -34.76 -11.31 31.48
C CYS A 168 -35.30 -11.53 30.06
N LEU A 169 -34.39 -11.70 29.08
CA LEU A 169 -34.77 -11.90 27.68
C LEU A 169 -35.42 -13.27 27.44
N LYS A 170 -34.98 -14.33 28.13
CA LYS A 170 -35.62 -15.67 28.05
C LYS A 170 -37.06 -15.66 28.54
N ASN A 171 -37.37 -14.86 29.56
CA ASN A 171 -38.72 -14.70 30.08
C ASN A 171 -39.59 -13.76 29.23
N GLY A 172 -39.09 -13.29 28.08
CA GLY A 172 -39.80 -12.39 27.18
C GLY A 172 -39.89 -10.95 27.68
N HIS A 173 -39.08 -10.57 28.68
CA HIS A 173 -39.02 -9.20 29.18
C HIS A 173 -38.02 -8.36 28.40
N PHE A 174 -38.26 -7.04 28.38
CA PHE A 174 -37.37 -6.08 27.73
C PHE A 174 -36.22 -5.68 28.66
N TRP A 175 -35.01 -5.63 28.09
CA TRP A 175 -33.80 -5.16 28.75
C TRP A 175 -33.54 -3.71 28.36
N ASN A 176 -33.59 -2.80 29.33
CA ASN A 176 -33.28 -1.39 29.12
C ASN A 176 -31.85 -1.11 29.58
N GLY A 177 -30.91 -1.07 28.63
CA GLY A 177 -29.50 -0.80 28.87
C GLY A 177 -28.94 0.13 27.81
N PHE A 178 -27.80 0.75 28.12
CA PHE A 178 -27.06 1.56 27.17
C PHE A 178 -26.27 0.64 26.24
N ASP A 179 -26.74 0.45 25.01
CA ASP A 179 -26.16 -0.49 24.04
C ASP A 179 -25.29 0.26 23.01
N ILE A 180 -24.02 0.44 23.35
CA ILE A 180 -23.06 1.07 22.44
C ILE A 180 -22.95 0.23 21.16
N SER A 181 -23.24 0.85 20.01
CA SER A 181 -23.33 0.13 18.73
C SER A 181 -22.00 -0.49 18.31
N GLY A 182 -21.80 -1.77 18.63
CA GLY A 182 -20.61 -2.53 18.24
C GLY A 182 -20.44 -2.66 16.72
N HIS A 183 -21.55 -2.69 15.97
CA HIS A 183 -21.53 -2.72 14.50
C HIS A 183 -21.03 -1.40 13.91
N SER A 184 -21.50 -0.26 14.43
CA SER A 184 -21.04 1.06 13.98
C SER A 184 -19.54 1.25 14.27
N PHE A 185 -19.09 0.86 15.46
CA PHE A 185 -17.67 0.82 15.81
C PHE A 185 -16.88 -0.07 14.84
N LEU A 186 -17.32 -1.32 14.63
CA LEU A 186 -16.64 -2.27 13.76
C LEU A 186 -16.48 -1.73 12.33
N LEU A 187 -17.54 -1.17 11.74
CA LEU A 187 -17.53 -0.68 10.36
C LEU A 187 -16.55 0.50 10.18
N ILE A 188 -16.59 1.49 11.09
CA ILE A 188 -15.69 2.64 11.04
C ILE A 188 -14.25 2.22 11.32
N TYR A 189 -14.04 1.41 12.36
CA TYR A 189 -12.71 0.96 12.76
C TYR A 189 -12.06 0.09 11.67
N SER A 190 -12.77 -0.89 11.13
CA SER A 190 -12.31 -1.72 10.00
C SER A 190 -11.98 -0.87 8.78
N SER A 191 -12.82 0.12 8.45
CA SER A 191 -12.54 1.02 7.33
C SER A 191 -11.22 1.77 7.51
N LEU A 192 -11.01 2.39 8.67
CA LEU A 192 -9.81 3.17 8.94
C LEU A 192 -8.54 2.30 8.94
N VAL A 193 -8.60 1.10 9.51
CA VAL A 193 -7.50 0.13 9.49
C VAL A 193 -7.17 -0.30 8.05
N MET A 194 -8.17 -0.65 7.23
CA MET A 194 -7.96 -1.02 5.83
C MET A 194 -7.31 0.10 5.03
N ILE A 195 -7.76 1.35 5.23
CA ILE A 195 -7.21 2.52 4.52
C ILE A 195 -5.74 2.72 4.85
N GLU A 196 -5.37 2.64 6.13
CA GLU A 196 -3.98 2.81 6.55
C GLU A 196 -3.07 1.67 6.07
N GLU A 197 -3.49 0.42 6.22
CA GLU A 197 -2.68 -0.73 5.75
C GLU A 197 -2.51 -0.71 4.22
N ALA A 198 -3.55 -0.31 3.48
CA ALA A 198 -3.48 -0.17 2.03
C ALA A 198 -2.49 0.90 1.57
N ARG A 199 -2.10 1.89 2.40
CA ARG A 199 -1.15 2.96 2.00
C ARG A 199 0.21 2.43 1.54
N ALA A 200 0.55 1.17 1.84
CA ALA A 200 1.74 0.51 1.30
C ALA A 200 1.82 0.54 -0.24
N ILE A 201 0.71 0.71 -0.97
CA ILE A 201 0.75 0.84 -2.44
C ILE A 201 1.26 2.21 -2.93
N ASN A 202 1.36 3.21 -2.07
CA ASN A 202 1.80 4.54 -2.49
C ASN A 202 3.28 4.51 -2.87
N GLY A 203 3.60 4.86 -4.13
CA GLY A 203 4.96 4.73 -4.66
C GLY A 203 5.36 3.31 -5.10
N TRP A 204 4.49 2.31 -4.95
CA TRP A 204 4.79 0.90 -5.28
C TRP A 204 5.27 0.71 -6.72
N GLU A 205 4.58 1.35 -7.68
CA GLU A 205 4.94 1.28 -9.11
C GLU A 205 6.34 1.85 -9.42
N GLY A 206 6.87 2.72 -8.54
CA GLY A 206 8.22 3.27 -8.65
C GLY A 206 9.32 2.27 -8.28
N ILE A 207 9.00 1.17 -7.61
CA ILE A 207 9.98 0.14 -7.21
C ILE A 207 10.62 -0.49 -8.46
N LYS A 208 9.85 -0.72 -9.54
CA LYS A 208 10.40 -1.23 -10.82
C LYS A 208 11.50 -0.33 -11.37
N ASP A 209 11.32 1.00 -11.31
CA ASP A 209 12.35 1.96 -11.75
C ASP A 209 13.58 1.89 -10.84
N TYR A 210 13.40 1.83 -9.52
CA TYR A 210 14.53 1.78 -8.57
C TYR A 210 15.39 0.53 -8.76
N ILE A 211 14.76 -0.64 -8.98
CA ILE A 211 15.46 -1.91 -9.24
C ILE A 211 16.27 -1.81 -10.53
N ARG A 212 15.67 -1.30 -11.60
CA ARG A 212 16.34 -1.12 -12.90
C ARG A 212 17.54 -0.17 -12.78
N ASP A 213 17.34 0.99 -12.16
CA ASP A 213 18.38 2.01 -12.03
C ASP A 213 19.55 1.52 -11.14
N GLU A 214 19.27 0.69 -10.13
CA GLU A 214 20.30 0.06 -9.28
C GLU A 214 21.09 -1.02 -10.02
N LYS A 215 20.40 -1.92 -10.76
CA LYS A 215 21.06 -2.96 -11.57
C LYS A 215 22.03 -2.35 -12.58
N TYR A 216 21.61 -1.28 -13.25
CA TYR A 216 22.45 -0.52 -14.16
C TYR A 216 23.66 0.10 -13.46
N SER A 217 23.45 0.76 -12.31
CA SER A 217 24.54 1.41 -11.57
C SER A 217 25.61 0.41 -11.12
N ARG A 218 25.19 -0.79 -10.67
CA ARG A 218 26.09 -1.90 -10.31
C ARG A 218 26.85 -2.46 -11.51
N SER A 219 26.22 -2.51 -12.69
CA SER A 219 26.86 -3.04 -13.92
C SER A 219 28.02 -2.17 -14.44
N ILE A 220 28.00 -0.87 -14.13
CA ILE A 220 28.99 0.11 -14.62
C ILE A 220 30.09 0.38 -13.56
N ASP A 221 29.99 -0.19 -12.35
CA ASP A 221 30.79 0.19 -11.18
C ASP A 221 30.79 1.71 -10.96
N ASP A 222 29.63 2.35 -11.18
CA ASP A 222 29.50 3.79 -11.01
C ASP A 222 29.49 4.11 -9.50
N ARG A 223 30.67 4.51 -9.00
CA ARG A 223 30.85 4.95 -7.60
C ARG A 223 30.27 6.34 -7.32
N SER A 224 29.61 6.97 -8.30
CA SER A 224 28.92 8.23 -8.07
C SER A 224 27.91 8.11 -6.91
N ALA A 225 27.64 9.23 -6.25
CA ALA A 225 26.64 9.32 -5.21
C ALA A 225 25.23 9.19 -5.84
N SER A 226 24.85 7.97 -6.23
CA SER A 226 23.48 7.69 -6.69
C SER A 226 22.51 7.91 -5.52
N VAL A 227 21.45 8.66 -5.78
CA VAL A 227 20.37 8.98 -4.83
C VAL A 227 19.39 7.80 -4.68
N ASN A 228 19.76 6.61 -5.18
CA ASN A 228 18.86 5.46 -5.22
C ASN A 228 18.65 4.91 -3.80
N PRO A 229 17.39 4.77 -3.33
CA PRO A 229 17.10 4.15 -2.04
C PRO A 229 17.63 2.72 -1.87
N LEU A 230 17.92 2.01 -2.98
CA LEU A 230 18.39 0.62 -2.97
C LEU A 230 19.93 0.47 -2.89
N LYS A 231 20.69 1.58 -2.86
CA LYS A 231 22.17 1.54 -2.93
C LYS A 231 22.82 0.71 -1.83
N ASN A 232 22.25 0.72 -0.62
CA ASN A 232 22.82 0.06 0.57
C ASN A 232 22.38 -1.41 0.73
N ILE A 233 21.61 -1.95 -0.21
CA ILE A 233 21.04 -3.31 -0.13
C ILE A 233 22.03 -4.33 -0.70
N ASN A 234 22.11 -5.52 -0.11
CA ASN A 234 22.98 -6.59 -0.62
C ASN A 234 22.54 -7.09 -2.01
N THR A 235 23.41 -7.78 -2.77
CA THR A 235 23.04 -8.37 -4.06
C THR A 235 21.97 -9.45 -3.94
N GLU A 236 22.08 -10.31 -2.93
CA GLU A 236 21.07 -11.35 -2.63
C GLU A 236 19.71 -10.73 -2.28
N GLU A 237 19.70 -9.69 -1.45
CA GLU A 237 18.48 -8.98 -1.06
C GLU A 237 17.83 -8.27 -2.25
N LEU A 238 18.63 -7.76 -3.20
CA LEU A 238 18.13 -7.12 -4.43
C LEU A 238 17.47 -8.16 -5.36
N GLU A 239 18.04 -9.36 -5.49
CA GLU A 239 17.43 -10.44 -6.29
C GLU A 239 16.11 -10.92 -5.66
N ILE A 240 16.06 -11.09 -4.33
CA ILE A 240 14.82 -11.41 -3.61
C ILE A 240 13.77 -10.31 -3.84
N LEU A 241 14.17 -9.05 -3.77
CA LEU A 241 13.28 -7.91 -4.05
C LEU A 241 12.73 -7.96 -5.47
N LYS A 242 13.57 -8.20 -6.48
CA LYS A 242 13.15 -8.30 -7.88
C LYS A 242 12.14 -9.42 -8.10
N VAL A 243 12.49 -10.64 -7.68
CA VAL A 243 11.64 -11.83 -7.86
C VAL A 243 10.33 -11.68 -7.10
N SER A 244 10.37 -11.17 -5.87
CA SER A 244 9.15 -10.95 -5.09
C SER A 244 8.27 -9.84 -5.67
N TYR A 245 8.85 -8.74 -6.15
CA TYR A 245 8.10 -7.65 -6.76
C TYR A 245 7.37 -8.10 -8.02
N GLU A 246 8.06 -8.79 -8.95
CA GLU A 246 7.47 -9.27 -10.20
C GLU A 246 6.34 -10.29 -9.94
N ASN A 247 6.55 -11.21 -8.99
CA ASN A 247 5.55 -12.22 -8.67
C ASN A 247 4.38 -11.67 -7.85
N PHE A 248 4.61 -10.74 -6.91
CA PHE A 248 3.57 -10.31 -5.96
C PHE A 248 2.78 -9.09 -6.43
N THR A 249 3.32 -8.24 -7.30
CA THR A 249 2.61 -7.06 -7.83
C THR A 249 1.21 -7.36 -8.40
N PRO A 250 0.97 -8.41 -9.22
CA PRO A 250 -0.39 -8.70 -9.70
C PRO A 250 -1.35 -9.03 -8.55
N TYR A 251 -0.91 -9.80 -7.55
CA TYR A 251 -1.73 -10.13 -6.39
C TYR A 251 -1.97 -8.92 -5.50
N VAL A 252 -0.96 -8.10 -5.24
CA VAL A 252 -1.07 -6.85 -4.47
C VAL A 252 -2.11 -5.92 -5.11
N ARG A 253 -2.08 -5.76 -6.44
CA ARG A 253 -3.09 -4.98 -7.19
C ARG A 253 -4.48 -5.60 -7.07
N GLY A 254 -4.61 -6.93 -7.19
CA GLY A 254 -5.88 -7.64 -7.02
C GLY A 254 -6.48 -7.46 -5.62
N PHE A 255 -5.66 -7.61 -4.57
CA PHE A 255 -6.08 -7.37 -3.19
C PHE A 255 -6.47 -5.91 -2.94
N LEU A 256 -5.78 -4.94 -3.52
CA LEU A 256 -6.16 -3.52 -3.41
C LEU A 256 -7.56 -3.27 -3.98
N ILE A 257 -7.87 -3.86 -5.14
CA ILE A 257 -9.20 -3.78 -5.74
C ILE A 257 -10.24 -4.41 -4.81
N ALA A 258 -9.97 -5.60 -4.28
CA ALA A 258 -10.86 -6.28 -3.34
C ALA A 258 -11.08 -5.47 -2.04
N ILE A 259 -10.02 -4.88 -1.46
CA ILE A 259 -10.10 -4.00 -0.29
C ILE A 259 -10.96 -2.77 -0.61
N THR A 260 -10.83 -2.20 -1.81
CA THR A 260 -11.65 -1.05 -2.23
C THR A 260 -13.13 -1.43 -2.34
N LEU A 261 -13.45 -2.60 -2.88
CA LEU A 261 -14.83 -3.10 -2.94
C LEU A 261 -15.40 -3.34 -1.54
N LEU A 262 -14.63 -3.96 -0.65
CA LEU A 262 -15.03 -4.18 0.74
C LEU A 262 -15.22 -2.85 1.50
N GLN A 263 -14.36 -1.86 1.23
CA GLN A 263 -14.45 -0.52 1.79
C GLN A 263 -15.76 0.16 1.39
N MET A 264 -16.14 0.12 0.11
CA MET A 264 -17.44 0.66 -0.33
C MET A 264 -18.61 -0.07 0.32
N LEU A 265 -18.50 -1.38 0.52
CA LEU A 265 -19.52 -2.15 1.22
C LEU A 265 -19.64 -1.70 2.69
N TRP A 266 -18.54 -1.42 3.38
CA TRP A 266 -18.58 -0.83 4.73
C TRP A 266 -19.23 0.54 4.78
N ASP A 267 -18.99 1.38 3.78
CA ASP A 267 -19.65 2.69 3.70
C ASP A 267 -21.17 2.55 3.56
N VAL A 268 -21.65 1.62 2.70
CA VAL A 268 -23.09 1.33 2.54
C VAL A 268 -23.70 0.71 3.79
N MET A 269 -23.00 -0.23 4.42
CA MET A 269 -23.48 -0.86 5.65
C MET A 269 -23.50 0.12 6.81
N LEU A 270 -22.55 1.05 6.90
CA LEU A 270 -22.53 2.08 7.93
C LEU A 270 -23.76 2.99 7.82
N VAL A 271 -24.09 3.46 6.62
CA VAL A 271 -25.31 4.23 6.37
C VAL A 271 -26.55 3.43 6.76
N SER A 272 -26.60 2.14 6.41
CA SER A 272 -27.71 1.26 6.79
C SER A 272 -27.82 1.09 8.31
N THR A 273 -26.71 0.93 9.02
CA THR A 273 -26.68 0.85 10.49
C THR A 273 -27.17 2.15 11.13
N ILE A 274 -26.76 3.30 10.59
CA ILE A 274 -27.20 4.61 11.06
C ILE A 274 -28.72 4.80 10.90
N LEU A 275 -29.30 4.34 9.80
CA LEU A 275 -30.72 4.57 9.50
C LEU A 275 -31.68 3.69 10.31
N TYR A 276 -31.31 2.44 10.63
CA TYR A 276 -32.29 1.44 11.09
C TYR A 276 -32.06 0.89 12.51
N TYR A 277 -30.88 1.07 13.12
CA TYR A 277 -30.51 0.38 14.36
C TYR A 277 -29.93 1.36 15.38
N HIS A 278 -30.18 1.19 16.69
CA HIS A 278 -29.68 2.04 17.79
C HIS A 278 -30.13 3.51 17.76
N ILE A 279 -29.98 4.19 18.91
CA ILE A 279 -30.20 5.64 19.03
C ILE A 279 -28.94 6.43 18.61
N MET A 280 -29.10 7.73 18.30
CA MET A 280 -27.97 8.58 17.88
C MET A 280 -26.77 8.55 18.83
N VAL A 281 -27.00 8.65 20.15
CA VAL A 281 -25.92 8.76 21.14
C VAL A 281 -25.05 7.49 21.18
N GLU A 282 -25.69 6.31 21.14
CA GLU A 282 -25.00 5.01 21.14
C GLU A 282 -24.08 4.86 19.92
N LYS A 283 -24.58 5.25 18.74
CA LYS A 283 -23.79 5.24 17.50
C LYS A 283 -22.64 6.24 17.59
N PHE A 284 -22.90 7.46 18.06
CA PHE A 284 -21.91 8.53 18.04
C PHE A 284 -20.72 8.22 18.94
N ILE A 285 -20.98 7.73 20.16
CA ILE A 285 -19.93 7.29 21.08
C ILE A 285 -19.10 6.16 20.44
N SER A 286 -19.75 5.18 19.81
CA SER A 286 -19.04 4.08 19.14
C SER A 286 -18.10 4.57 18.02
N GLY A 287 -18.55 5.56 17.23
CA GLY A 287 -17.76 6.14 16.15
C GLY A 287 -16.57 6.96 16.67
N VAL A 288 -16.78 7.75 17.72
CA VAL A 288 -15.69 8.51 18.38
C VAL A 288 -14.63 7.55 18.94
N ILE A 289 -15.05 6.47 19.61
CA ILE A 289 -14.12 5.46 20.15
C ILE A 289 -13.32 4.79 19.01
N ALA A 290 -13.95 4.46 17.88
CA ALA A 290 -13.27 3.89 16.72
C ALA A 290 -12.18 4.83 16.17
N ILE A 291 -12.52 6.11 15.98
CA ILE A 291 -11.60 7.12 15.45
C ILE A 291 -10.46 7.40 16.44
N LEU A 292 -10.76 7.51 17.73
CA LEU A 292 -9.73 7.72 18.77
C LEU A 292 -8.75 6.55 18.83
N THR A 293 -9.25 5.31 18.77
CA THR A 293 -8.42 4.10 18.78
C THR A 293 -7.50 4.07 17.56
N TRP A 294 -8.04 4.39 16.37
CA TRP A 294 -7.25 4.53 15.15
C TRP A 294 -6.21 5.65 15.26
N PHE A 295 -6.57 6.81 15.82
CA PHE A 295 -5.68 7.95 15.94
C PHE A 295 -4.50 7.63 16.86
N ILE A 296 -4.77 7.06 18.04
CA ILE A 296 -3.74 6.65 19.00
C ILE A 296 -2.79 5.63 18.38
N THR A 297 -3.31 4.66 17.63
CA THR A 297 -2.47 3.62 17.01
C THR A 297 -1.69 4.16 15.80
N TYR A 298 -2.36 4.58 14.73
CA TYR A 298 -1.72 4.91 13.46
C TYR A 298 -1.13 6.33 13.38
N ARG A 299 -1.63 7.29 14.15
CA ARG A 299 -1.15 8.70 14.09
C ARG A 299 -0.20 9.07 15.21
N VAL A 300 -0.27 8.38 16.34
CA VAL A 300 0.62 8.61 17.48
C VAL A 300 1.62 7.48 17.58
N TRP A 301 1.19 6.29 18.03
CA TRP A 301 2.10 5.20 18.39
C TRP A 301 2.99 4.74 17.22
N TYR A 302 2.42 4.43 16.05
CA TYR A 302 3.19 3.88 14.92
C TYR A 302 4.08 4.92 14.21
N THR A 303 3.97 6.20 14.60
CA THR A 303 4.81 7.28 14.06
C THR A 303 6.05 7.54 14.90
N ILE A 304 6.12 6.97 16.11
CA ILE A 304 7.24 7.19 17.03
C ILE A 304 8.49 6.49 16.46
N PRO A 305 9.60 7.20 16.25
CA PRO A 305 10.82 6.59 15.72
C PRO A 305 11.38 5.58 16.71
N ASN A 306 11.91 4.47 16.20
CA ASN A 306 12.52 3.37 16.97
C ASN A 306 11.58 2.59 17.90
N VAL A 307 10.28 2.85 17.84
CA VAL A 307 9.26 2.07 18.55
C VAL A 307 8.51 1.24 17.53
N LEU A 308 8.50 -0.08 17.71
CA LEU A 308 7.66 -0.97 16.91
C LEU A 308 6.20 -0.80 17.34
N PRO A 309 5.22 -0.90 16.42
CA PRO A 309 5.35 -1.23 14.99
C PRO A 309 5.68 -0.02 14.07
N ASN A 310 6.28 -0.28 12.91
CA ASN A 310 6.56 0.75 11.89
C ASN A 310 5.31 1.12 11.07
N LEU A 311 5.35 2.23 10.32
CA LEU A 311 4.26 2.60 9.44
C LEU A 311 4.08 1.61 8.25
N PRO A 312 2.85 1.47 7.72
CA PRO A 312 2.61 0.72 6.49
C PRO A 312 3.48 1.21 5.33
N GLY A 313 4.15 0.28 4.66
CA GLY A 313 5.08 0.58 3.55
C GLY A 313 6.48 1.02 3.97
N GLU A 314 6.81 1.07 5.26
CA GLU A 314 8.20 1.24 5.69
C GLU A 314 8.94 -0.10 5.67
N GLY A 315 10.02 -0.21 4.91
CA GLY A 315 10.84 -1.42 4.85
C GLY A 315 12.33 -1.10 4.98
N ILE A 316 13.16 -1.97 4.40
CA ILE A 316 14.62 -1.78 4.36
C ILE A 316 15.00 -0.54 3.55
N PHE A 317 14.16 -0.19 2.57
CA PHE A 317 14.33 0.97 1.72
C PHE A 317 13.06 1.82 1.67
N LYS A 318 13.22 3.11 1.37
CA LYS A 318 12.11 4.05 1.22
C LYS A 318 11.74 4.20 -0.26
N TYR A 319 10.57 3.70 -0.64
CA TYR A 319 10.02 3.88 -2.00
C TYR A 319 8.88 4.91 -2.08
N ASN A 320 8.27 5.25 -0.94
CA ASN A 320 7.13 6.17 -0.84
C ASN A 320 7.49 7.66 -0.98
N LYS A 321 8.77 8.01 -1.20
CA LYS A 321 9.16 9.40 -1.42
C LYS A 321 8.72 9.82 -2.81
N GLU A 322 7.82 10.79 -2.89
CA GLU A 322 7.56 11.49 -4.14
C GLU A 322 8.89 11.98 -4.71
N LYS A 323 9.17 11.68 -5.99
CA LYS A 323 10.30 12.27 -6.69
C LYS A 323 10.14 13.78 -6.56
N PRO A 324 11.08 14.51 -5.93
CA PRO A 324 11.01 15.96 -5.95
C PRO A 324 10.99 16.39 -7.41
N ILE A 325 9.95 17.12 -7.80
CA ILE A 325 9.69 17.61 -9.17
C ILE A 325 10.92 18.38 -9.72
N ALA A 326 11.83 18.83 -8.84
CA ALA A 326 13.05 19.55 -9.17
C ALA A 326 14.18 18.72 -9.83
N ALA A 327 14.24 17.39 -9.67
CA ALA A 327 15.41 16.62 -10.14
C ALA A 327 15.40 16.30 -11.65
N ALA A 328 14.24 16.43 -12.31
CA ALA A 328 14.13 16.20 -13.76
C ALA A 328 14.52 17.42 -14.61
N TYR A 329 14.65 18.61 -14.03
CA TYR A 329 14.90 19.85 -14.78
C TYR A 329 16.34 20.36 -14.73
N ILE A 330 17.18 19.88 -13.80
CA ILE A 330 18.52 20.46 -13.57
C ILE A 330 19.65 19.74 -14.35
N ASN A 331 19.43 18.52 -14.85
CA ASN A 331 20.47 17.80 -15.62
C ASN A 331 20.36 17.95 -17.14
N ARG A 332 19.60 18.93 -17.65
CA ARG A 332 19.88 19.53 -18.96
C ARG A 332 20.94 20.62 -18.79
N LYS A 333 22.17 20.24 -18.40
CA LYS A 333 23.31 21.08 -18.79
C LYS A 333 23.41 20.96 -20.30
N LYS A 334 22.88 22.00 -20.96
CA LYS A 334 23.05 22.29 -22.38
C LYS A 334 24.50 21.98 -22.75
N MET A 335 24.70 20.96 -23.57
CA MET A 335 25.95 20.81 -24.30
C MET A 335 26.00 22.03 -25.22
N SER A 336 26.92 22.95 -24.90
CA SER A 336 27.15 24.17 -25.65
C SER A 336 27.35 23.80 -27.11
N THR A 337 26.45 24.27 -27.98
CA THR A 337 26.60 24.21 -29.42
C THR A 337 27.73 25.17 -29.83
N THR A 338 28.97 24.70 -29.75
CA THR A 338 30.04 25.28 -30.57
C THR A 338 29.82 24.81 -32.00
N ASN A 339 29.67 25.79 -32.91
CA ASN A 339 29.41 25.64 -34.34
C ASN A 339 30.47 24.75 -35.05
N GLY A 340 30.27 23.44 -35.04
CA GLY A 340 30.96 22.47 -35.89
C GLY A 340 29.93 21.63 -36.63
N LYS A 341 30.04 21.52 -37.96
CA LYS A 341 29.17 20.65 -38.76
C LYS A 341 29.46 19.19 -38.37
N HIS A 342 28.47 18.48 -37.86
CA HIS A 342 28.53 17.05 -37.56
C HIS A 342 27.68 16.28 -38.57
N PHE A 343 28.15 15.10 -39.02
CA PHE A 343 27.35 14.13 -39.76
C PHE A 343 27.30 12.83 -38.95
N MET A 344 26.10 12.35 -38.61
CA MET A 344 25.86 11.14 -37.80
C MET A 344 26.64 11.06 -36.48
N GLY A 345 26.83 12.21 -35.79
CA GLY A 345 27.34 12.24 -34.42
C GLY A 345 28.85 12.06 -34.23
N MET A 346 29.64 11.91 -35.30
CA MET A 346 31.11 12.00 -35.24
C MET A 346 31.59 13.41 -35.64
N PRO A 347 32.63 13.97 -34.98
CA PRO A 347 33.27 15.20 -35.45
C PRO A 347 34.01 14.93 -36.76
N ILE A 348 33.68 15.67 -37.82
CA ILE A 348 34.41 15.65 -39.08
C ILE A 348 35.70 16.45 -38.87
N ASN A 349 36.81 15.77 -38.59
CA ASN A 349 38.13 16.42 -38.68
C ASN A 349 38.43 16.70 -40.16
N LYS A 350 38.54 17.98 -40.53
CA LYS A 350 39.15 18.36 -41.81
C LYS A 350 40.64 18.01 -41.74
N SER A 351 41.03 16.94 -42.40
CA SER A 351 42.43 16.62 -42.70
C SER A 351 42.96 17.60 -43.75
N GLN A 352 44.08 18.24 -43.44
CA GLN A 352 45.12 18.76 -44.36
C GLN A 352 44.70 19.81 -45.40
N GLU A 353 45.01 21.07 -45.11
CA GLU A 353 45.43 22.02 -46.15
C GLU A 353 46.96 21.93 -46.27
N VAL A 354 47.43 21.30 -47.35
CA VAL A 354 48.72 21.61 -47.96
C VAL A 354 48.39 22.14 -49.36
N PRO A 355 48.72 23.40 -49.69
CA PRO A 355 48.81 23.80 -51.08
C PRO A 355 50.27 23.76 -51.52
N GLU A 356 50.53 22.90 -52.50
CA GLU A 356 51.75 22.84 -53.27
C GLU A 356 52.04 24.16 -53.99
N THR A 357 53.34 24.36 -54.19
CA THR A 357 54.01 25.25 -55.13
C THR A 357 53.32 25.41 -56.48
N SER A 358 53.22 26.66 -56.94
CA SER A 358 53.26 27.01 -58.37
C SER A 358 54.44 27.95 -58.62
N LYS A 359 55.33 27.52 -59.51
CA LYS A 359 56.28 28.38 -60.22
C LYS A 359 55.51 29.10 -61.32
N GLU A 360 55.75 30.40 -61.51
CA GLU A 360 55.95 30.97 -62.84
C GLU A 360 56.56 32.38 -62.78
N GLU A 361 57.29 32.68 -63.84
CA GLU A 361 58.23 33.77 -64.06
C GLU A 361 57.59 35.16 -64.12
N SER A 362 58.34 36.17 -63.64
CA SER A 362 58.73 37.35 -64.45
C SER A 362 59.32 38.45 -63.55
N ARG A 363 60.66 38.56 -63.54
CA ARG A 363 61.44 39.72 -64.02
C ARG A 363 62.79 39.84 -63.32
#